data_AF-A0A3B9ZU78-F1
#
_entry.id   AF-A0A3B9ZU78-F1
#
_cell.length_a   1.000
_cell.length_b   1.000
_cell.length_c   1.000
_cell.angle_alpha   90.00
_cell.angle_beta   90.00
_cell.angle_gamma   90.00
#
_symmetry.space_group_name_H-M   'P 1'
#
loop_
_entity.id
_entity.type
_entity.pdbx_description
1 polymer ?
#
loop_
_entity_poly.entity_id
_entity_poly.type
_entity_poly.pdbx_seq_one_letter_code
_entity_poly.pdbx_strand_id
1 'polypeptide(L)' 'MNTIRHTKHFLHPSTIWVSKESQWVTTVLGSCVSICLFDQKKCIGGINHFM' A
#
# COMPACT_ATOMS: atom_id res chain seq x y z
N MET A 1 9.68 18.65 16.74
CA MET A 1 9.47 17.34 16.12
C MET A 1 8.47 17.53 14.99
N ASN A 2 8.91 17.44 13.74
CA ASN A 2 8.09 17.78 12.58
C ASN A 2 7.19 16.60 12.21
N THR A 3 5.87 16.72 12.39
CA THR A 3 4.92 15.64 12.08
C THR A 3 4.69 15.58 10.58
N ILE A 4 5.42 14.71 9.87
CA ILE A 4 5.19 14.43 8.46
C ILE A 4 3.80 13.79 8.32
N ARG A 5 2.83 14.54 7.78
CA ARG A 5 1.51 14.00 7.43
C ARG A 5 1.65 13.15 6.17
N HIS A 6 1.92 11.87 6.35
CA HIS A 6 1.86 10.93 5.25
C HIS A 6 0.41 10.75 4.79
N THR A 7 0.16 10.89 3.50
CA THR A 7 -1.13 10.63 2.86
C THR A 7 -1.50 9.16 3.05
N LYS A 8 -2.75 8.90 3.47
CA LYS A 8 -3.25 7.56 3.76
C LYS A 8 -4.19 7.10 2.64
N HIS A 9 -3.94 5.93 2.08
CA HIS A 9 -4.79 5.27 1.09
C HIS A 9 -5.45 4.04 1.72
N PHE A 10 -6.77 3.92 1.60
CA PHE A 10 -7.47 2.71 2.00
C PHE A 10 -7.64 1.80 0.78
N LEU A 11 -7.11 0.58 0.84
CA LEU A 11 -7.14 -0.40 -0.25
C LEU A 11 -8.36 -1.32 -0.08
N HIS A 12 -9.22 -1.33 -1.10
CA HIS A 12 -10.45 -2.13 -1.12
C HIS A 12 -10.19 -3.59 -1.56
N PRO A 13 -11.06 -4.55 -1.19
CA PRO A 13 -10.96 -5.92 -1.70
C PRO A 13 -10.94 -5.98 -3.23
N SER A 14 -10.19 -6.94 -3.78
CA SER A 14 -10.00 -7.13 -5.23
C SER A 14 -9.37 -5.95 -5.97
N THR A 15 -8.60 -5.10 -5.27
CA THR A 15 -7.88 -3.96 -5.87
C THR A 15 -6.36 -4.06 -5.70
N ILE A 16 -5.65 -3.22 -6.46
CA ILE A 16 -4.19 -3.06 -6.39
C ILE A 16 -3.88 -1.57 -6.30
N TRP A 17 -2.94 -1.21 -5.44
CA TRP A 17 -2.40 0.14 -5.33
C TRP A 17 -0.89 0.14 -5.57
N VAL A 18 -0.40 1.12 -6.34
CA VAL A 18 1.02 1.32 -6.65
C VAL A 18 1.34 2.80 -6.55
N SER A 19 2.44 3.15 -5.89
CA SER A 19 2.89 4.54 -5.78
C SER A 19 4.41 4.64 -5.70
N LYS A 20 4.93 5.76 -6.21
CA LYS A 20 6.32 6.20 -6.00
C LYS A 20 6.48 7.06 -4.74
N GLU A 21 5.38 7.59 -4.22
CA GLU A 21 5.39 8.47 -3.06
C GLU A 21 5.35 7.66 -1.77
N SER A 22 5.96 8.22 -0.71
CA SER A 22 5.87 7.63 0.63
C SER A 22 4.47 7.81 1.21
N GLN A 23 3.64 6.78 1.07
CA GLN A 23 2.24 6.77 1.50
C GLN A 23 1.96 5.59 2.42
N TRP A 24 1.04 5.78 3.38
CA TRP A 24 0.50 4.68 4.16
C TRP A 24 -0.65 4.04 3.38
N VAL A 25 -0.59 2.72 3.20
CA VAL A 25 -1.74 1.95 2.70
C VAL A 25 -2.32 1.15 3.85
N THR A 26 -3.63 1.19 4.00
CA THR A 26 -4.36 0.38 4.99
C THR A 26 -5.44 -0.45 4.32
N THR A 27 -5.61 -1.69 4.75
CA THR A 27 -6.69 -2.57 4.33
C THR A 27 -7.09 -3.46 5.50
N VAL A 28 -8.21 -4.17 5.37
CA VAL A 28 -8.68 -5.14 6.38
C VAL A 28 -8.67 -6.52 5.72
N LEU A 29 -7.93 -7.47 6.29
CA LEU A 29 -7.90 -8.85 5.80
C LEU A 29 -8.75 -9.74 6.69
N GLY A 30 -9.61 -10.55 6.07
CA GLY A 30 -10.26 -11.71 6.68
C GLY A 30 -9.54 -12.99 6.24
N SER A 31 -10.19 -13.79 5.41
CA SER A 31 -9.56 -14.93 4.70
C SER A 31 -8.73 -14.53 3.49
N CYS A 32 -8.87 -13.29 3.03
CA CYS A 32 -8.15 -12.73 1.89
C CYS A 32 -6.64 -12.60 2.14
N VAL A 33 -5.87 -12.45 1.06
CA VAL A 33 -4.40 -12.33 1.12
C VAL A 33 -3.94 -11.03 0.48
N SER A 34 -2.89 -10.44 1.03
CA SER A 34 -2.24 -9.25 0.50
C SER A 34 -0.74 -9.46 0.38
N ILE A 35 -0.16 -8.93 -0.70
CA ILE A 35 1.26 -8.99 -1.02
C ILE A 35 1.74 -7.56 -1.23
N CYS A 36 2.78 -7.19 -0.49
CA CYS A 36 3.52 -5.94 -0.69
C CYS A 36 4.79 -6.21 -1.50
N LEU A 37 5.00 -5.45 -2.56
CA LEU A 37 6.23 -5.49 -3.37
C LEU A 37 6.86 -4.10 -3.43
N PHE A 38 8.19 -4.07 -3.45
CA PHE A 38 8.95 -2.84 -3.55
C PHE A 38 10.17 -3.01 -4.47
N ASP A 39 10.28 -2.15 -5.48
CA ASP A 39 11.47 -2.01 -6.32
C ASP A 39 12.41 -0.98 -5.69
N GLN A 40 13.54 -1.46 -5.16
CA GLN A 40 14.55 -0.61 -4.50
C GLN A 40 15.31 0.31 -5.46
N LYS A 41 15.42 -0.04 -6.74
CA LYS A 41 16.14 0.79 -7.73
C LYS A 41 15.27 1.93 -8.22
N LYS A 42 13.97 1.65 -8.43
CA LYS A 42 13.01 2.64 -8.91
C LYS A 42 12.25 3.36 -7.80
N CYS A 43 12.42 2.94 -6.56
CA CYS A 43 11.69 3.41 -5.38
C CYS A 43 10.16 3.41 -5.58
N ILE A 44 9.63 2.30 -6.07
CA ILE A 44 8.18 2.12 -6.31
C ILE A 44 7.69 0.97 -5.45
N GLY A 45 6.63 1.22 -4.70
CA GLY A 45 5.96 0.22 -3.87
C GLY A 45 4.54 -0.02 -4.32
N GLY A 46 4.02 -1.21 -4.02
CA GLY A 46 2.62 -1.52 -4.23
C GLY A 46 2.14 -2.64 -3.34
N ILE A 47 0.82 -2.74 -3.25
CA ILE A 47 0.11 -3.73 -2.43
C ILE A 47 -1.18 -4.12 -3.14
N ASN A 48 -1.52 -5.41 -3.11
CA ASN A 48 -2.81 -5.92 -3.59
C ASN A 48 -3.72 -6.36 -2.43
N HIS A 49 -5.00 -6.58 -2.73
CA HIS A 49 -5.92 -7.30 -1.85
C HIS A 49 -6.60 -8.38 -2.69
N PHE A 50 -6.08 -9.59 -2.65
CA PHE A 50 -6.62 -10.74 -3.38
C PHE A 50 -7.69 -11.44 -2.53
N MET A 51 -8.89 -11.59 -3.08
CA MET A 51 -10.00 -12.35 -2.48
C MET A 51 -9.95 -13.80 -2.89
#